data_AF-A0A9D4X9Z7-F1
#
_entry.id   AF-A0A9D4X9Z7-F1
#
_cell.length_a   1.000
_cell.length_b   1.000
_cell.length_c   1.000
_cell.angle_alpha   90.00
_cell.angle_beta   90.00
_cell.angle_gamma   90.00
#
_symmetry.space_group_name_H-M   'P 1'
#
loop_
_entity.id
_entity.type
_entity.pdbx_description
1 polymer ?
#
loop_
_entity_poly.entity_id
_entity_poly.type
_entity_poly.pdbx_seq_one_letter_code
_entity_poly.pdbx_strand_id
1 'polypeptide(L)'
;MIEDPSVSSPPHKEKEFSKKHNKYPPKMTAAILFLLATNIPMALYMSLVHQRGPEDVMNHLAKEAFQGKVKSILFLTPCHATPYYSMLHRNLPMQFLDCTPSSEEKGVLDESDRFMTDPVSFMSKFANNSSFPSHIVLFESEEQKLRSSLISFDYREEKRFFNAHFKVDRDLQASVVVYVRIIYSLI
;
A
#
# COMPACT_ATOMS: atom_id res chain seq x y z
N MET A 1 -56.20 -32.44 65.21
CA MET A 1 -54.76 -32.09 65.15
C MET A 1 -54.31 -32.55 63.78
N ILE A 2 -54.03 -31.72 62.79
CA ILE A 2 -53.49 -30.36 62.74
C ILE A 2 -54.03 -29.71 61.45
N GLU A 3 -54.23 -28.39 61.49
CA GLU A 3 -54.56 -27.54 60.35
C GLU A 3 -53.40 -27.49 59.35
N ASP A 4 -53.66 -27.66 58.04
CA ASP A 4 -52.72 -27.25 56.99
C ASP A 4 -53.15 -25.88 56.45
N PRO A 5 -52.31 -24.84 56.58
CA PRO A 5 -52.69 -23.48 56.21
C PRO A 5 -52.41 -23.20 54.73
N SER A 6 -53.39 -22.56 54.10
CA SER A 6 -53.24 -21.77 52.90
C SER A 6 -52.09 -20.76 53.06
N VAL A 7 -51.05 -20.84 52.22
CA VAL A 7 -50.10 -19.75 52.05
C VAL A 7 -50.07 -19.34 50.58
N SER A 8 -50.73 -18.21 50.35
CA SER A 8 -50.70 -17.37 49.15
C SER A 8 -49.27 -17.01 48.75
N SER A 9 -48.99 -17.12 47.45
CA SER A 9 -47.81 -16.56 46.80
C SER A 9 -47.69 -15.05 47.02
N PRO A 10 -46.48 -14.50 47.27
CA PRO A 10 -46.29 -13.06 47.31
C PRO A 10 -46.24 -12.49 45.88
N PRO A 11 -46.66 -11.22 45.68
CA PRO A 11 -46.67 -10.61 44.36
C PRO A 11 -45.24 -10.35 43.89
N HIS A 12 -44.92 -10.76 42.66
CA HIS A 12 -43.70 -10.34 41.98
C HIS A 12 -43.75 -8.80 41.83
N LYS A 13 -42.97 -8.10 42.65
CA LYS A 13 -42.63 -6.69 42.38
C LYS A 13 -41.72 -6.66 41.17
N GLU A 14 -42.30 -6.33 40.02
CA GLU A 14 -41.56 -5.95 38.83
C GLU A 14 -40.70 -4.73 39.19
N LYS A 15 -39.41 -4.96 39.41
CA LYS A 15 -38.44 -3.87 39.56
C LYS A 15 -38.23 -3.29 38.17
N GLU A 16 -38.93 -2.20 37.88
CA GLU A 16 -38.64 -1.31 36.77
C GLU A 16 -37.14 -0.99 36.80
N PHE A 17 -36.39 -1.58 35.86
CA PHE A 17 -34.95 -1.32 35.72
C PHE A 17 -34.82 0.07 35.10
N SER A 18 -34.89 1.10 35.95
CA SER A 18 -34.71 2.49 35.56
C SER A 18 -33.36 2.61 34.84
N LYS A 19 -33.41 2.75 33.50
CA LYS A 19 -32.24 3.03 32.67
C LYS A 19 -31.73 4.42 33.05
N LYS A 20 -30.87 4.47 34.06
CA LYS A 20 -30.07 5.67 34.37
C LYS A 20 -29.14 5.91 33.17
N HIS A 21 -29.60 6.73 32.22
CA HIS A 21 -28.69 7.37 31.28
C HIS A 21 -27.78 8.26 32.11
N ASN A 22 -26.56 7.78 32.36
CA ASN A 22 -25.50 8.58 32.96
C ASN A 22 -25.17 9.69 31.95
N LYS A 23 -25.78 10.86 32.12
CA LYS A 23 -25.53 12.02 31.26
C LYS A 23 -24.12 12.49 31.55
N TYR A 24 -23.20 12.25 30.63
CA TYR A 24 -21.87 12.83 30.68
C TYR A 24 -22.00 14.36 30.78
N PRO A 25 -21.13 15.04 31.55
CA PRO A 25 -21.19 16.48 31.67
C PRO A 25 -21.01 17.11 30.28
N PRO A 26 -21.75 18.18 29.94
CA PRO A 26 -21.78 18.72 28.57
C PRO A 26 -20.39 19.15 28.08
N LYS A 27 -19.50 19.56 29.00
CA LYS A 27 -18.09 19.88 28.71
C LYS A 27 -17.30 18.66 28.25
N MET A 28 -17.54 17.49 28.84
CA MET A 28 -16.89 16.23 28.43
C MET A 28 -17.41 15.76 27.08
N THR A 29 -18.73 15.84 26.84
CA THR A 29 -19.30 15.53 25.52
C THR A 29 -18.74 16.46 24.44
N ALA A 30 -18.65 17.77 24.72
CA ALA A 30 -18.04 18.72 23.80
C ALA A 30 -16.56 18.42 23.52
N ALA A 31 -15.78 18.05 24.54
CA ALA A 31 -14.38 17.64 24.37
C ALA A 31 -14.24 16.36 23.52
N ILE A 32 -15.07 15.35 23.75
CA ILE A 32 -15.08 14.12 22.95
C ILE A 32 -15.42 14.43 21.49
N LEU A 33 -16.47 15.22 21.25
CA LEU A 33 -16.87 15.61 19.90
C LEU A 33 -15.75 16.41 19.20
N PHE A 34 -15.07 17.30 19.90
CA PHE A 34 -13.92 18.04 19.37
C PHE A 34 -12.76 17.11 18.98
N LEU A 35 -12.42 16.13 19.84
CA LEU A 35 -11.39 15.15 19.54
C LEU A 35 -11.76 14.29 18.34
N LEU A 36 -13.00 13.81 18.27
CA LEU A 36 -13.48 13.04 17.12
C LEU A 36 -13.46 13.87 15.84
N ALA A 37 -13.94 15.12 15.89
CA ALA A 37 -13.98 16.00 14.74
C ALA A 37 -12.58 16.33 14.17
N THR A 38 -11.55 16.38 15.02
CA THR A 38 -10.18 16.66 14.57
C THR A 38 -9.43 15.41 14.13
N ASN A 39 -9.66 14.25 14.77
CA ASN A 39 -8.90 13.02 14.48
C ASN A 39 -9.52 12.14 13.39
N ILE A 40 -10.85 12.08 13.29
CA ILE A 40 -11.53 11.24 12.28
C ILE A 40 -11.14 11.64 10.85
N PRO A 41 -11.14 12.94 10.46
CA PRO A 41 -10.75 13.33 9.11
C PRO A 41 -9.31 12.92 8.77
N MET A 42 -8.39 13.09 9.71
CA MET A 42 -7.00 12.70 9.55
C MET A 42 -6.86 11.18 9.40
N ALA A 43 -7.55 10.40 10.25
CA ALA A 43 -7.55 8.94 10.17
C ALA A 43 -8.10 8.46 8.83
N LEU A 44 -9.25 9.00 8.38
CA LEU A 44 -9.83 8.65 7.08
C LEU A 44 -8.89 8.99 5.92
N TYR A 45 -8.25 10.15 5.95
CA TYR A 45 -7.28 10.52 4.90
C TYR A 45 -6.08 9.56 4.87
N MET A 46 -5.50 9.28 6.04
CA MET A 46 -4.32 8.41 6.12
C MET A 46 -4.64 6.96 5.78
N SER A 47 -5.86 6.49 6.05
CA SER A 47 -6.27 5.11 5.72
C SER A 47 -6.77 4.92 4.28
N LEU A 48 -7.31 5.96 3.64
CA LEU A 48 -7.99 5.81 2.34
C LEU A 48 -7.26 6.48 1.18
N VAL A 49 -6.38 7.45 1.46
CA VAL A 49 -5.79 8.33 0.43
C VAL A 49 -4.27 8.31 0.49
N HIS A 50 -3.67 8.43 1.67
CA HIS A 50 -2.22 8.48 1.79
C HIS A 50 -1.58 7.13 1.49
N GLN A 51 -0.53 7.14 0.65
CA GLN A 51 0.24 5.98 0.22
C GLN A 51 -0.60 4.87 -0.45
N ARG A 52 -1.66 5.25 -1.16
CA ARG A 52 -2.57 4.31 -1.83
C ARG A 52 -1.99 3.69 -3.12
N GLY A 53 -0.95 4.30 -3.68
CA GLY A 53 -0.43 3.98 -5.03
C GLY A 53 0.01 2.52 -5.20
N PRO A 54 0.87 1.97 -4.31
CA PRO A 54 1.29 0.58 -4.36
C PRO A 54 0.13 -0.43 -4.41
N GLU A 55 -0.92 -0.19 -3.62
CA GLU A 55 -2.11 -1.04 -3.58
C GLU A 55 -2.87 -0.96 -4.91
N ASP A 56 -3.13 0.23 -5.44
CA ASP A 56 -3.83 0.39 -6.71
C ASP A 56 -3.05 -0.21 -7.90
N VAL A 57 -1.71 -0.08 -7.90
CA VAL A 57 -0.82 -0.70 -8.89
C VAL A 57 -0.92 -2.22 -8.85
N MET A 58 -0.80 -2.81 -7.67
CA MET A 58 -0.86 -4.26 -7.52
C MET A 58 -2.24 -4.82 -7.85
N ASN A 59 -3.32 -4.09 -7.52
CA ASN A 59 -4.68 -4.40 -7.94
C ASN A 59 -4.81 -4.44 -9.47
N HIS A 60 -4.17 -3.50 -10.17
CA HIS A 60 -4.16 -3.47 -11.63
C HIS A 60 -3.34 -4.62 -12.22
N LEU A 61 -2.12 -4.83 -11.74
CA LEU A 61 -1.24 -5.90 -12.19
C LEU A 61 -1.87 -7.28 -11.97
N ALA A 62 -2.58 -7.49 -10.86
CA ALA A 62 -3.31 -8.74 -10.60
C ALA A 62 -4.37 -9.00 -11.67
N LYS A 63 -5.11 -7.97 -12.09
CA LYS A 63 -6.11 -8.07 -13.17
C LYS A 63 -5.46 -8.34 -14.53
N GLU A 64 -4.39 -7.63 -14.88
CA GLU A 64 -3.68 -7.84 -16.16
C GLU A 64 -2.97 -9.21 -16.20
N ALA A 65 -2.44 -9.68 -15.06
CA ALA A 65 -1.86 -11.01 -14.92
C ALA A 65 -2.92 -12.11 -15.04
N PHE A 66 -4.13 -11.90 -14.50
CA PHE A 66 -5.27 -12.80 -14.71
C PHE A 66 -5.61 -12.93 -16.20
N GLN A 67 -5.51 -11.85 -16.96
CA GLN A 67 -5.73 -11.81 -18.41
C GLN A 67 -4.52 -12.30 -19.23
N GLY A 68 -3.43 -12.72 -18.58
CA GLY A 68 -2.24 -13.27 -19.24
C GLY A 68 -1.35 -12.24 -19.95
N LYS A 69 -1.58 -10.95 -19.73
CA LYS A 69 -0.82 -9.83 -20.33
C LYS A 69 0.49 -9.54 -19.61
N VAL A 70 0.57 -9.83 -18.32
CA VAL A 70 1.80 -9.71 -17.52
C VAL A 70 2.58 -11.02 -17.59
N LYS A 71 3.88 -10.94 -17.92
CA LYS A 71 4.79 -12.09 -17.96
C LYS A 71 5.87 -12.05 -16.88
N SER A 72 6.35 -10.86 -16.57
CA SER A 72 7.38 -10.60 -15.57
C SER A 72 7.32 -9.14 -15.10
N ILE A 73 7.60 -8.89 -13.83
CA ILE A 73 7.50 -7.56 -13.22
C ILE A 73 8.81 -7.21 -12.51
N LEU A 74 9.34 -6.03 -12.77
CA LEU A 74 10.46 -5.45 -12.03
C LEU A 74 9.98 -4.25 -11.22
N PHE A 75 10.23 -4.26 -9.92
CA PHE A 75 9.92 -3.18 -9.01
C PHE A 75 11.16 -2.34 -8.76
N LEU A 76 11.23 -1.18 -9.43
CA LEU A 76 12.23 -0.13 -9.23
C LEU A 76 11.70 0.88 -8.21
N THR A 77 11.44 0.37 -7.01
CA THR A 77 10.89 1.11 -5.86
C THR A 77 11.73 0.78 -4.63
N PRO A 78 11.63 1.55 -3.53
CA PRO A 78 12.20 1.13 -2.25
C PRO A 78 11.73 -0.28 -1.88
N CYS A 79 12.56 -1.03 -1.16
CA CYS A 79 12.24 -2.40 -0.79
C CYS A 79 10.95 -2.48 0.04
N HIS A 80 10.16 -3.52 -0.23
CA HIS A 80 8.87 -3.77 0.42
C HIS A 80 7.83 -2.65 0.26
N ALA A 81 7.97 -1.80 -0.76
CA ALA A 81 6.98 -0.75 -1.05
C ALA A 81 5.64 -1.30 -1.57
N THR A 82 5.57 -2.55 -2.03
CA THR A 82 4.34 -3.15 -2.59
C THR A 82 4.02 -4.50 -1.94
N PRO A 83 2.73 -4.90 -1.86
CA PRO A 83 2.31 -6.17 -1.27
C PRO A 83 2.66 -7.43 -2.11
N TYR A 84 3.28 -7.28 -3.28
CA TYR A 84 3.89 -8.37 -4.05
C TYR A 84 2.94 -9.57 -4.29
N TYR A 85 3.41 -10.80 -4.09
CA TYR A 85 2.62 -12.02 -4.31
C TYR A 85 1.35 -12.12 -3.46
N SER A 86 1.31 -11.46 -2.30
CA SER A 86 0.12 -11.51 -1.43
C SER A 86 -1.11 -10.90 -2.08
N MET A 87 -0.92 -10.07 -3.10
CA MET A 87 -1.98 -9.41 -3.84
C MET A 87 -2.06 -9.86 -5.30
N LEU A 88 -0.93 -10.22 -5.92
CA LEU A 88 -0.91 -10.66 -7.32
C LEU A 88 -1.59 -12.02 -7.52
N HIS A 89 -1.42 -12.95 -6.57
CA HIS A 89 -1.94 -14.32 -6.62
C HIS A 89 -1.68 -15.08 -7.94
N ARG A 90 -0.52 -14.82 -8.58
CA ARG A 90 -0.09 -15.50 -9.82
C ARG A 90 1.38 -15.84 -9.75
N ASN A 91 1.74 -17.05 -10.18
CA ASN A 91 3.13 -17.50 -10.26
C ASN A 91 3.77 -16.98 -11.55
N LEU A 92 4.36 -15.78 -11.48
CA LEU A 92 5.13 -15.17 -12.57
C LEU A 92 6.40 -14.55 -12.00
N PRO A 93 7.52 -14.54 -12.73
CA PRO A 93 8.76 -13.97 -12.25
C PRO A 93 8.59 -12.49 -11.89
N MET A 94 8.81 -12.18 -10.62
CA MET A 94 8.86 -10.83 -10.10
C MET A 94 10.22 -10.59 -9.45
N GLN A 95 10.73 -9.37 -9.55
CA GLN A 95 12.01 -8.96 -9.00
C GLN A 95 11.89 -7.58 -8.35
N PHE A 96 12.48 -7.40 -7.19
CA PHE A 96 12.62 -6.11 -6.49
C PHE A 96 14.11 -5.90 -6.16
N LEU A 97 14.48 -4.65 -5.89
CA LEU A 97 15.85 -4.27 -5.53
C LEU A 97 16.26 -4.93 -4.20
N ASP A 98 17.47 -5.45 -4.10
CA ASP A 98 17.96 -6.05 -2.86
C ASP A 98 18.30 -4.98 -1.80
N CYS A 99 17.73 -5.16 -0.60
CA CYS A 99 18.02 -4.37 0.60
C CYS A 99 18.68 -5.19 1.71
N THR A 100 19.26 -6.34 1.38
CA THR A 100 19.98 -7.15 2.36
C THR A 100 21.19 -6.34 2.86
N PRO A 101 21.29 -6.04 4.16
CA PRO A 101 22.42 -5.29 4.68
C PRO A 101 23.71 -6.08 4.52
N SER A 102 24.80 -5.42 4.14
CA SER A 102 26.12 -6.06 4.05
C SER A 102 26.57 -6.56 5.43
N SER A 103 26.93 -7.84 5.52
CA SER A 103 27.40 -8.45 6.78
C SER A 103 28.84 -8.04 7.13
N GLU A 104 29.63 -7.60 6.16
CA GLU A 104 31.09 -7.50 6.29
C GLU A 104 31.62 -6.07 6.40
N GLU A 105 30.86 -5.04 6.02
CA GLU A 105 31.40 -3.66 5.99
C GLU A 105 30.33 -2.59 6.26
N LYS A 106 30.48 -1.89 7.39
CA LYS A 106 29.67 -0.72 7.72
C LYS A 106 29.92 0.38 6.69
N GLY A 107 28.94 0.67 5.85
CA GLY A 107 28.96 1.78 4.90
C GLY A 107 28.85 1.40 3.42
N VAL A 108 28.80 0.12 3.09
CA VAL A 108 28.49 -0.32 1.72
C VAL A 108 26.98 -0.20 1.49
N LEU A 109 26.59 0.62 0.52
CA LEU A 109 25.20 0.79 0.11
C LEU A 109 24.66 -0.50 -0.53
N ASP A 110 23.45 -0.91 -0.14
CA ASP A 110 22.75 -2.02 -0.79
C ASP A 110 22.30 -1.66 -2.23
N GLU A 111 21.74 -2.63 -2.95
CA GLU A 111 21.33 -2.43 -4.35
C GLU A 111 20.27 -1.33 -4.47
N SER A 112 19.29 -1.32 -3.56
CA SER A 112 18.25 -0.31 -3.49
C SER A 112 18.82 1.09 -3.24
N ASP A 113 19.69 1.27 -2.25
CA ASP A 113 20.30 2.56 -1.92
C ASP A 113 21.16 3.08 -3.08
N ARG A 114 21.89 2.19 -3.76
CA ARG A 114 22.65 2.55 -4.97
C ARG A 114 21.73 3.00 -6.10
N PHE A 115 20.61 2.31 -6.31
CA PHE A 115 19.61 2.70 -7.29
C PHE A 115 18.98 4.07 -6.95
N MET A 116 18.64 4.31 -5.68
CA MET A 116 18.08 5.59 -5.23
C MET A 116 19.06 6.76 -5.43
N THR A 117 20.36 6.48 -5.27
CA THR A 117 21.43 7.46 -5.46
C THR A 117 21.68 7.75 -6.94
N ASP A 118 21.83 6.72 -7.77
CA ASP A 118 22.11 6.84 -9.22
C ASP A 118 21.31 5.80 -10.04
N PRO A 119 20.04 6.11 -10.37
CA PRO A 119 19.19 5.16 -11.09
C PRO A 119 19.65 4.97 -12.54
N VAL A 120 20.30 5.96 -13.16
CA VAL A 120 20.74 5.90 -14.56
C VAL A 120 21.89 4.90 -14.74
N SER A 121 22.85 4.91 -13.81
CA SER A 121 23.94 3.91 -13.78
C SER A 121 23.41 2.50 -13.54
N PHE A 122 22.40 2.36 -12.69
CA PHE A 122 21.72 1.08 -12.48
C PHE A 122 21.10 0.54 -13.77
N MET A 123 20.31 1.36 -14.48
CA MET A 123 19.69 0.96 -15.74
C MET A 123 20.70 0.58 -16.82
N SER A 124 21.86 1.25 -16.86
CA SER A 124 22.95 0.90 -17.78
C SER A 124 23.53 -0.49 -17.50
N LYS A 125 23.70 -0.85 -16.22
CA LYS A 125 24.13 -2.21 -15.83
C LYS A 125 23.05 -3.25 -16.11
N PHE A 126 21.80 -2.89 -15.84
CA PHE A 126 20.64 -3.75 -16.09
C PHE A 126 20.53 -4.16 -17.56
N ALA A 127 20.75 -3.21 -18.49
CA ALA A 127 20.71 -3.47 -19.92
C ALA A 127 21.72 -4.54 -20.39
N ASN A 128 22.87 -4.66 -19.73
CA ASN A 128 23.90 -5.64 -20.07
C ASN A 128 23.54 -7.08 -19.62
N ASN A 129 22.65 -7.23 -18.63
CA ASN A 129 22.30 -8.53 -18.03
C ASN A 129 21.13 -9.26 -18.74
N SER A 130 20.71 -8.77 -19.91
CA SER A 130 19.94 -9.49 -20.95
C SER A 130 18.51 -9.96 -20.67
N SER A 131 17.94 -9.78 -19.47
CA SER A 131 16.52 -10.11 -19.22
C SER A 131 15.68 -8.87 -18.94
N PHE A 132 15.06 -8.31 -19.98
CA PHE A 132 14.13 -7.20 -19.84
C PHE A 132 12.74 -7.69 -19.40
N PRO A 133 12.21 -7.18 -18.28
CA PRO A 133 10.88 -7.55 -17.79
C PRO A 133 9.77 -7.09 -18.74
N SER A 134 8.59 -7.68 -18.63
CA SER A 134 7.43 -7.21 -19.38
C SER A 134 6.87 -5.90 -18.81
N HIS A 135 6.93 -5.74 -17.49
CA HIS A 135 6.41 -4.58 -16.77
C HIS A 135 7.48 -4.05 -15.80
N ILE A 136 7.57 -2.73 -15.70
CA ILE A 136 8.41 -2.04 -14.72
C ILE A 136 7.51 -1.13 -13.88
N VAL A 137 7.66 -1.19 -12.57
CA VAL A 137 6.94 -0.35 -11.61
C VAL A 137 7.94 0.58 -10.94
N LEU A 138 7.65 1.88 -10.92
CA LEU A 138 8.53 2.90 -10.34
C LEU A 138 7.72 4.09 -9.80
N PHE A 139 8.26 4.81 -8.81
CA PHE A 139 7.68 6.09 -8.42
C PHE A 139 8.05 7.18 -9.43
N GLU A 140 7.24 8.23 -9.46
CA GLU A 140 7.43 9.38 -10.35
C GLU A 140 8.82 10.04 -10.23
N SER A 141 9.38 10.09 -9.03
CA SER A 141 10.71 10.64 -8.75
C SER A 141 11.82 9.93 -9.52
N GLU A 142 11.81 8.60 -9.55
CA GLU A 142 12.78 7.81 -10.30
C GLU A 142 12.44 7.79 -11.79
N GLU A 143 11.15 7.81 -12.12
CA GLU A 143 10.66 7.85 -13.51
C GLU A 143 11.18 9.06 -14.26
N GLN A 144 11.13 10.25 -13.65
CA GLN A 144 11.64 11.47 -14.26
C GLN A 144 13.12 11.37 -14.64
N LYS A 145 13.93 10.62 -13.87
CA LYS A 145 15.36 10.41 -14.15
C LYS A 145 15.59 9.32 -15.21
N LEU A 146 14.71 8.32 -15.25
CA LEU A 146 14.87 7.13 -16.10
C LEU A 146 14.09 7.15 -17.40
N ARG A 147 13.19 8.11 -17.60
CA ARG A 147 12.27 8.16 -18.73
C ARG A 147 12.97 7.99 -20.08
N SER A 148 14.08 8.69 -20.30
CA SER A 148 14.86 8.56 -21.54
C SER A 148 15.43 7.16 -21.74
N SER A 149 15.96 6.54 -20.68
CA SER A 149 16.47 5.17 -20.70
C SER A 149 15.35 4.16 -20.95
N LEU A 150 14.20 4.30 -20.29
CA LEU A 150 13.04 3.43 -20.48
C LEU A 150 12.54 3.46 -21.93
N ILE A 151 12.41 4.66 -22.51
CA ILE A 151 12.03 4.82 -23.92
C ILE A 151 13.08 4.18 -24.84
N SER A 152 14.37 4.35 -24.56
CA SER A 152 15.44 3.74 -25.36
C SER A 152 15.46 2.21 -25.31
N PHE A 153 14.85 1.61 -24.27
CA PHE A 153 14.70 0.16 -24.11
C PHE A 153 13.31 -0.34 -24.54
N ASP A 154 12.59 0.44 -25.35
CA ASP A 154 11.26 0.11 -25.87
C ASP A 154 10.18 -0.04 -24.80
N TYR A 155 10.25 0.72 -23.71
CA TYR A 155 9.16 0.81 -22.74
C TYR A 155 8.27 2.02 -22.99
N ARG A 156 6.97 1.84 -22.75
CA ARG A 156 5.97 2.92 -22.74
C ARG A 156 5.23 2.95 -21.41
N GLU A 157 4.86 4.15 -20.97
CA GLU A 157 3.95 4.31 -19.83
C GLU A 157 2.60 3.68 -20.19
N GLU A 158 2.14 2.74 -19.37
CA GLU A 158 0.81 2.14 -19.51
C GLU A 158 -0.19 2.85 -18.61
N LYS A 159 0.18 3.06 -17.34
CA LYS A 159 -0.73 3.63 -16.36
C LYS A 159 0.00 4.31 -15.21
N ARG A 160 -0.64 5.33 -14.67
CA ARG A 160 -0.18 6.09 -13.51
C ARG A 160 -1.24 6.08 -12.41
N PHE A 161 -0.79 5.89 -11.20
CA PHE A 161 -1.63 5.76 -10.01
C PHE A 161 -1.25 6.82 -8.99
N PHE A 162 -2.27 7.44 -8.40
CA PHE A 162 -2.07 8.40 -7.33
C PHE A 162 -1.56 7.71 -6.06
N ASN A 163 -0.58 8.30 -5.39
CA ASN A 163 -0.01 7.77 -4.16
C ASN A 163 -0.30 8.66 -2.93
N ALA A 164 0.04 9.95 -2.99
CA ALA A 164 -0.16 10.86 -1.88
C ALA A 164 -0.15 12.33 -2.32
N HIS A 165 -0.89 13.19 -1.62
CA HIS A 165 -0.82 14.66 -1.82
C HIS A 165 0.42 15.26 -1.17
N PHE A 166 0.78 14.75 0.01
CA PHE A 166 1.90 15.24 0.81
C PHE A 166 3.08 14.28 0.70
N LYS A 167 4.25 14.83 0.36
CA LYS A 167 5.52 14.11 0.22
C LYS A 167 6.23 14.15 1.58
N VAL A 168 6.18 13.05 2.32
CA VAL A 168 6.63 13.05 3.73
C VAL A 168 8.07 12.57 3.89
N ASP A 169 8.56 11.66 3.03
CA ASP A 169 9.74 10.85 3.37
C ASP A 169 10.92 10.94 2.39
N ARG A 170 10.66 10.80 1.08
CA ARG A 170 11.68 10.87 0.02
C ARG A 170 11.14 11.70 -1.14
N ASP A 171 12.05 12.26 -1.96
CA ASP A 171 11.69 13.11 -3.09
C ASP A 171 10.53 12.50 -3.88
N LEU A 172 9.40 13.21 -3.96
CA LEU A 172 8.40 13.09 -5.02
C LEU A 172 7.77 11.68 -5.27
N GLN A 173 7.22 11.02 -4.23
CA GLN A 173 6.31 9.87 -4.41
C GLN A 173 4.83 10.26 -4.56
N ALA A 174 4.52 11.24 -5.42
CA ALA A 174 3.13 11.66 -5.64
C ALA A 174 2.32 10.62 -6.43
N SER A 175 2.99 9.91 -7.34
CA SER A 175 2.40 8.85 -8.15
C SER A 175 3.32 7.64 -8.32
N VAL A 176 2.72 6.49 -8.58
CA VAL A 176 3.40 5.25 -9.01
C VAL A 176 3.03 4.99 -10.46
N VAL A 177 4.01 4.64 -11.28
CA VAL A 177 3.88 4.48 -12.73
C VAL A 177 4.21 3.05 -13.11
N VAL A 178 3.41 2.50 -14.03
CA VAL A 178 3.62 1.20 -14.64
C VAL A 178 4.02 1.42 -16.09
N TYR A 179 5.19 0.92 -16.44
CA TYR A 179 5.71 0.87 -17.80
C TYR A 179 5.61 -0.55 -18.34
N VAL A 180 5.32 -0.67 -19.63
CA VAL A 180 5.26 -1.96 -20.32
C VAL A 180 6.18 -1.98 -21.52
N ARG A 181 6.80 -3.13 -21.75
CA ARG A 181 7.67 -3.32 -22.89
C ARG A 181 6.85 -3.45 -24.17
N ILE A 182 7.24 -2.72 -25.20
CA ILE A 182 6.73 -2.86 -26.55
C ILE A 182 7.46 -4.05 -27.17
N ILE A 183 6.74 -5.15 -27.36
CA ILE A 183 7.22 -6.26 -28.18
C ILE A 183 6.66 -6.02 -29.57
N TYR A 184 7.52 -5.61 -30.51
CA TYR A 184 7.17 -5.74 -31.92
C TYR A 184 7.12 -7.23 -32.23
N SER A 185 5.91 -7.80 -32.28
CA SER A 185 5.72 -9.07 -32.98
C SER A 185 6.07 -8.80 -34.44
N LEU A 186 7.26 -9.25 -34.85
CA LEU A 186 7.55 -9.46 -36.27
C LEU A 186 6.46 -10.41 -36.79
N ILE A 187 5.50 -9.83 -37.51
CA ILE A 187 4.65 -10.54 -38.47
C ILE A 187 5.49 -10.71 -39.74
#